data_AF-A0A6L2PTC1-F1
#
_entry.id   AF-A0A6L2PTC1-F1
#
_cell.length_a   1.000
_cell.length_b   1.000
_cell.length_c   1.000
_cell.angle_alpha   90.00
_cell.angle_beta   90.00
_cell.angle_gamma   90.00
#
_symmetry.space_group_name_H-M   'P 1'
#
loop_
_entity.id
_entity.type
_entity.pdbx_description
1 polymer ?
#
loop_
_entity_poly.entity_id
_entity_poly.type
_entity_poly.pdbx_seq_one_letter_code
_entity_poly.pdbx_strand_id
1 'polypeptide(L)'
;IVSESGVFNREAGAFITIMPAVYRLLDEASPGEFQPCAASCLYYHSGSPAPAIVLDDLKEQGFRMADRRAGLDMQHCLLVMKALAQLHAASAVLHLKNPQIFRPYSESLYCERLRKSLEPIFQVTTQSVAKEVEKWPLYNKRFASKLHRIADNTMDFLIKDVERNDDDFNVLIHGDLWLNNMMFRYSDDTQEAVHVRFVDYQLCHFTSPAQDLQYFLHTSPTINILEKHSSLVEEYHKTLQGTLTLLGHEYLCPSLQKLQKQLDKMGRFAVIMACSVLPLVL
;
A
#
# COMPACT_ATOMS: atom_id res chain seq x y z
N ILE A 1 21.42 5.44 -1.26
CA ILE A 1 19.97 5.13 -1.21
C ILE A 1 19.73 3.61 -1.18
N VAL A 2 19.83 2.84 -2.28
CA VAL A 2 19.45 1.39 -2.29
C VAL A 2 20.21 0.52 -1.29
N SER A 3 21.52 0.73 -1.11
CA SER A 3 22.32 -0.02 -0.13
C SER A 3 22.12 0.44 1.32
N GLU A 4 21.80 1.72 1.53
CA GLU A 4 21.58 2.33 2.86
C GLU A 4 20.15 2.16 3.38
N SER A 5 19.17 1.98 2.49
CA SER A 5 17.75 1.85 2.85
C SER A 5 17.34 0.44 3.23
N GLY A 6 18.12 -0.59 2.87
CA GLY A 6 17.80 -2.00 3.14
C GLY A 6 16.62 -2.54 2.32
N VAL A 7 16.16 -1.79 1.31
CA VAL A 7 14.96 -2.08 0.51
C VAL A 7 15.01 -3.44 -0.18
N PHE A 8 16.17 -3.85 -0.70
CA PHE A 8 16.32 -5.16 -1.33
C PHE A 8 16.07 -6.30 -0.33
N ASN A 9 16.65 -6.23 0.86
CA ASN A 9 16.50 -7.29 1.87
C ASN A 9 15.05 -7.38 2.37
N ARG A 10 14.39 -6.22 2.47
CA ARG A 10 12.98 -6.11 2.83
C ARG A 10 12.07 -6.74 1.79
N GLU A 11 12.26 -6.38 0.52
CA GLU A 11 11.53 -6.94 -0.61
C GLU A 11 11.77 -8.45 -0.72
N ALA A 12 13.04 -8.89 -0.70
CA ALA A 12 13.39 -10.29 -0.74
C ALA A 12 12.72 -11.06 0.41
N GLY A 13 12.79 -10.54 1.64
CA GLY A 13 12.12 -11.12 2.80
C GLY A 13 10.60 -11.25 2.61
N ALA A 14 9.97 -10.26 1.96
CA ALA A 14 8.54 -10.28 1.70
C ALA A 14 8.19 -11.45 0.78
N PHE A 15 8.92 -11.63 -0.33
CA PHE A 15 8.68 -12.70 -1.29
C PHE A 15 9.09 -14.10 -0.80
N ILE A 16 10.18 -14.23 -0.03
CA ILE A 16 10.68 -15.55 0.41
C ILE A 16 10.03 -16.05 1.70
N THR A 17 9.55 -15.14 2.57
CA THR A 17 9.04 -15.49 3.90
C THR A 17 7.59 -15.08 4.07
N ILE A 18 7.25 -13.80 3.87
CA ILE A 18 5.95 -13.30 4.29
C ILE A 18 4.82 -13.71 3.33
N MET A 19 4.95 -13.46 2.03
CA MET A 19 3.91 -13.79 1.05
C MET A 19 3.59 -15.30 1.02
N PRO A 20 4.58 -16.22 1.06
CA PRO A 20 4.30 -17.65 1.17
C PRO A 20 3.58 -18.02 2.47
N ALA A 21 3.94 -17.39 3.60
CA ALA A 21 3.28 -17.64 4.88
C ALA A 21 1.83 -17.10 4.91
N VAL A 22 1.59 -15.93 4.30
CA VAL A 22 0.26 -15.34 4.13
C VAL A 22 -0.62 -16.27 3.32
N TYR A 23 -0.14 -16.71 2.15
CA TYR A 23 -0.91 -17.59 1.27
C TYR A 23 -1.21 -18.93 1.96
N ARG A 24 -0.20 -19.56 2.58
CA ARG A 24 -0.38 -20.82 3.30
C ARG A 24 -1.41 -20.71 4.43
N LEU A 25 -1.37 -19.64 5.22
CA LEU A 25 -2.31 -19.43 6.32
C LEU A 25 -3.76 -19.33 5.82
N LEU A 26 -3.97 -18.64 4.69
CA LEU A 26 -5.30 -18.51 4.07
C LEU A 26 -5.78 -19.83 3.45
N ASP A 27 -4.90 -20.52 2.72
CA ASP A 27 -5.21 -21.78 2.05
C ASP A 27 -5.46 -22.92 3.05
N GLU A 28 -4.73 -22.98 4.18
CA GLU A 28 -5.01 -23.93 5.26
C GLU A 28 -6.40 -23.71 5.89
N ALA A 29 -6.87 -22.46 5.94
CA ALA A 29 -8.17 -22.11 6.52
C ALA A 29 -9.34 -22.34 5.53
N SER A 30 -9.11 -22.15 4.23
CA SER A 30 -10.07 -22.47 3.18
C SER A 30 -9.36 -22.88 1.88
N PRO A 31 -9.10 -24.19 1.69
CA PRO A 31 -8.31 -24.70 0.58
C PRO A 31 -8.86 -24.31 -0.80
N GLY A 32 -8.03 -23.67 -1.62
CA GLY A 32 -8.35 -23.28 -2.99
C GLY A 32 -9.26 -22.05 -3.14
N GLU A 33 -9.76 -21.47 -2.05
CA GLU A 33 -10.61 -20.27 -2.11
C GLU A 33 -9.80 -19.00 -2.37
N PHE A 34 -8.57 -18.94 -1.86
CA PHE A 34 -7.70 -17.77 -1.96
C PHE A 34 -6.72 -17.88 -3.12
N GLN A 35 -6.43 -16.74 -3.71
CA GLN A 35 -5.36 -16.58 -4.70
C GLN A 35 -4.18 -15.85 -4.05
N PRO A 36 -2.93 -16.18 -4.40
CA PRO A 36 -1.77 -15.41 -3.95
C PRO A 36 -1.94 -13.92 -4.27
N CYS A 37 -1.49 -13.02 -3.40
CA CYS A 37 -1.51 -11.57 -3.72
C CYS A 37 -0.20 -11.09 -4.37
N ALA A 38 0.80 -11.96 -4.54
CA ALA A 38 2.11 -11.65 -5.08
C ALA A 38 2.60 -12.75 -6.03
N ALA A 39 3.67 -12.49 -6.78
CA ALA A 39 4.39 -13.52 -7.54
C ALA A 39 5.14 -14.48 -6.59
N SER A 40 5.34 -15.73 -7.03
CA SER A 40 6.17 -16.68 -6.29
C SER A 40 7.66 -16.36 -6.48
N CYS A 41 8.45 -16.52 -5.43
CA CYS A 41 9.90 -16.48 -5.55
C CYS A 41 10.44 -17.84 -6.01
N LEU A 42 11.14 -17.84 -7.14
CA LEU A 42 11.79 -19.02 -7.73
C LEU A 42 13.23 -19.18 -7.25
N TYR A 43 13.93 -18.07 -7.07
CA TYR A 43 15.33 -18.07 -6.65
C TYR A 43 15.64 -16.81 -5.84
N TYR A 44 16.48 -16.98 -4.83
CA TYR A 44 17.01 -15.91 -4.00
C TYR A 44 18.49 -16.13 -3.75
N HIS A 45 19.27 -15.07 -3.90
CA HIS A 45 20.67 -15.02 -3.54
C HIS A 45 20.98 -13.74 -2.78
N SER A 46 21.60 -13.89 -1.61
CA SER A 46 22.29 -12.80 -0.93
C SER A 46 23.79 -13.03 -1.03
N GLY A 47 24.51 -12.10 -1.68
CA GLY A 47 25.97 -12.14 -1.69
C GLY A 47 26.60 -11.67 -3.00
N SER A 48 27.86 -12.05 -3.18
CA SER A 48 28.68 -11.72 -4.35
C SER A 48 28.29 -12.58 -5.57
N PRO A 49 28.38 -12.07 -6.82
CA PRO A 49 28.80 -10.71 -7.19
C PRO A 49 27.71 -9.65 -6.96
N ALA A 50 26.44 -10.05 -6.90
CA ALA A 50 25.32 -9.16 -6.60
C ALA A 50 24.14 -9.93 -5.99
N PRO A 51 23.39 -9.32 -5.05
CA PRO A 51 22.16 -9.91 -4.55
C PRO A 51 21.09 -9.96 -5.65
N ALA A 52 20.27 -11.00 -5.66
CA ALA A 52 19.24 -11.21 -6.68
C ALA A 52 18.00 -11.93 -6.12
N ILE A 53 16.84 -11.53 -6.61
CA ILE A 53 15.57 -12.25 -6.46
C ILE A 53 15.04 -12.55 -7.87
N VAL A 54 14.56 -13.77 -8.09
CA VAL A 54 13.90 -14.18 -9.33
C VAL A 54 12.49 -14.62 -8.98
N LEU A 55 11.52 -14.03 -9.66
CA LEU A 55 10.10 -14.26 -9.45
C LEU A 55 9.50 -14.91 -10.70
N ASP A 56 8.37 -15.60 -10.52
CA ASP A 56 7.56 -16.06 -11.65
C ASP A 56 7.15 -14.89 -12.56
N ASP A 57 7.19 -15.10 -13.88
CA ASP A 57 6.68 -14.13 -14.83
C ASP A 57 5.14 -14.12 -14.80
N LEU A 58 4.57 -13.08 -14.20
CA LEU A 58 3.13 -12.90 -14.13
C LEU A 58 2.49 -12.70 -15.53
N LYS A 59 3.25 -12.29 -16.55
CA LYS A 59 2.72 -12.13 -17.91
C LYS A 59 2.41 -13.48 -18.55
N GLU A 60 3.22 -14.50 -18.30
CA GLU A 60 2.95 -15.88 -18.73
C GLU A 60 1.68 -16.44 -18.06
N GLN A 61 1.29 -15.88 -16.92
CA GLN A 61 0.04 -16.18 -16.21
C GLN A 61 -1.15 -15.29 -16.64
N GLY A 62 -0.98 -14.49 -17.70
CA GLY A 62 -2.03 -13.62 -18.25
C GLY A 62 -2.27 -12.33 -17.46
N PHE A 63 -1.39 -11.96 -16.54
CA PHE A 63 -1.48 -10.67 -15.85
C PHE A 63 -0.82 -9.56 -16.67
N ARG A 64 -1.41 -8.37 -16.63
CA ARG A 64 -0.86 -7.16 -17.27
C ARG A 64 -1.05 -5.94 -16.38
N MET A 65 -0.22 -4.92 -16.61
CA MET A 65 -0.39 -3.60 -16.00
C MET A 65 -1.69 -2.95 -16.51
N ALA A 66 -2.41 -2.25 -15.64
CA ALA A 66 -3.49 -1.36 -16.06
C ALA A 66 -2.92 -0.11 -16.77
N ASP A 67 -3.72 0.53 -17.64
CA ASP A 67 -3.33 1.81 -18.22
C ASP A 67 -3.32 2.90 -17.17
N ARG A 68 -2.12 3.38 -16.86
CA ARG A 68 -1.95 4.35 -15.79
C ARG A 68 -2.59 5.71 -16.03
N ARG A 69 -2.75 6.11 -17.29
CA ARG A 69 -3.39 7.38 -17.64
C ARG A 69 -4.91 7.30 -17.54
N ALA A 70 -5.47 6.11 -17.71
CA ALA A 70 -6.90 5.87 -17.57
C ALA A 70 -7.33 5.84 -16.09
N GLY A 71 -6.44 5.44 -15.18
CA GLY A 71 -6.77 5.19 -13.78
C GLY A 71 -7.62 3.94 -13.60
N LEU A 72 -7.89 3.58 -12.34
CA LEU A 72 -8.66 2.38 -12.02
C LEU A 72 -10.17 2.65 -11.92
N ASP A 73 -10.95 1.77 -12.55
CA ASP A 73 -12.41 1.73 -12.39
C ASP A 73 -12.82 1.03 -11.08
N MET A 74 -14.13 0.94 -10.85
CA MET A 74 -14.68 0.33 -9.63
C MET A 74 -14.27 -1.15 -9.49
N GLN A 75 -14.29 -1.93 -10.57
CA GLN A 75 -14.02 -3.37 -10.50
C GLN A 75 -12.56 -3.63 -10.11
N HIS A 76 -11.62 -2.88 -10.69
CA HIS A 76 -10.21 -2.93 -10.28
C HIS A 76 -10.06 -2.55 -8.80
N CYS A 77 -10.70 -1.46 -8.37
CA CYS A 77 -10.60 -0.98 -6.99
C CYS A 77 -11.14 -2.01 -5.99
N LEU A 78 -12.27 -2.66 -6.28
CA LEU A 78 -12.83 -3.71 -5.43
C LEU A 78 -11.89 -4.92 -5.30
N LEU A 79 -11.23 -5.33 -6.38
CA LEU A 79 -10.22 -6.40 -6.33
C LEU A 79 -9.03 -6.02 -5.45
N VAL A 80 -8.53 -4.79 -5.58
CA VAL A 80 -7.43 -4.28 -4.75
C VAL A 80 -7.84 -4.26 -3.28
N MET A 81 -9.01 -3.73 -2.94
CA MET A 81 -9.50 -3.69 -1.56
C MET A 81 -9.62 -5.09 -0.95
N LYS A 82 -10.11 -6.08 -1.72
CA LYS A 82 -10.21 -7.47 -1.26
C LYS A 82 -8.84 -8.10 -1.04
N ALA A 83 -7.95 -8.04 -2.02
CA ALA A 83 -6.61 -8.63 -1.92
C ALA A 83 -5.79 -7.97 -0.80
N LEU A 84 -5.91 -6.65 -0.65
CA LEU A 84 -5.26 -5.90 0.42
C LEU A 84 -5.79 -6.29 1.80
N ALA A 85 -7.11 -6.38 1.95
CA ALA A 85 -7.73 -6.80 3.21
C ALA A 85 -7.33 -8.22 3.63
N GLN A 86 -7.22 -9.14 2.66
CA GLN A 86 -6.77 -10.51 2.90
C GLN A 86 -5.31 -10.56 3.35
N LEU A 87 -4.42 -9.82 2.66
CA LEU A 87 -3.01 -9.67 3.06
C LEU A 87 -2.90 -9.09 4.48
N HIS A 88 -3.64 -8.01 4.75
CA HIS A 88 -3.66 -7.33 6.03
C HIS A 88 -4.15 -8.24 7.17
N ALA A 89 -5.30 -8.91 7.01
CA ALA A 89 -5.82 -9.87 7.98
C ALA A 89 -4.82 -10.99 8.29
N ALA A 90 -4.29 -11.64 7.23
CA ALA A 90 -3.35 -12.74 7.39
C ALA A 90 -2.06 -12.27 8.07
N SER A 91 -1.53 -11.10 7.73
CA SER A 91 -0.32 -10.54 8.34
C SER A 91 -0.48 -10.23 9.83
N ALA A 92 -1.66 -9.72 10.26
CA ALA A 92 -1.96 -9.51 11.67
C ALA A 92 -1.95 -10.83 12.45
N VAL A 93 -2.57 -11.88 11.89
CA VAL A 93 -2.59 -13.22 12.51
C VAL A 93 -1.20 -13.84 12.56
N LEU A 94 -0.41 -13.71 11.48
CA LEU A 94 0.98 -14.16 11.47
C LEU A 94 1.83 -13.44 12.52
N HIS A 95 1.64 -12.14 12.70
CA HIS A 95 2.36 -11.37 13.72
C HIS A 95 2.04 -11.85 15.13
N LEU A 96 0.78 -12.21 15.43
CA LEU A 96 0.42 -12.82 16.72
C LEU A 96 1.10 -14.17 16.94
N LYS A 97 1.18 -15.01 15.90
CA LYS A 97 1.79 -16.35 15.99
C LYS A 97 3.32 -16.30 16.07
N ASN A 98 3.94 -15.38 15.32
CA ASN A 98 5.39 -15.26 15.24
C ASN A 98 5.81 -13.81 14.98
N PRO A 99 5.89 -12.95 16.00
CA PRO A 99 6.22 -11.53 15.81
C PRO A 99 7.66 -11.32 15.29
N GLN A 100 8.56 -12.29 15.48
CA GLN A 100 9.97 -12.16 15.11
C GLN A 100 10.18 -12.06 13.59
N ILE A 101 9.31 -12.67 12.78
CA ILE A 101 9.40 -12.57 11.30
C ILE A 101 9.14 -11.14 10.81
N PHE A 102 8.48 -10.30 11.64
CA PHE A 102 8.18 -8.90 11.32
C PHE A 102 9.26 -7.92 11.81
N ARG A 103 10.29 -8.38 12.53
CA ARG A 103 11.38 -7.52 13.01
C ARG A 103 12.09 -6.73 11.91
N PRO A 104 12.36 -7.27 10.70
CA PRO A 104 12.93 -6.48 9.59
C PRO A 104 12.01 -5.37 9.04
N TYR A 105 10.74 -5.40 9.43
CA TYR A 105 9.65 -4.55 8.95
C TYR A 105 9.21 -3.54 10.01
N SER A 106 9.99 -3.31 11.07
CA SER A 106 9.61 -2.41 12.16
C SER A 106 9.77 -0.93 11.85
N GLU A 107 10.65 -0.57 10.90
CA GLU A 107 10.97 0.82 10.56
C GLU A 107 10.42 1.21 9.18
N SER A 108 9.67 2.31 9.12
CA SER A 108 9.25 2.92 7.85
C SER A 108 10.43 3.53 7.10
N LEU A 109 10.34 3.69 5.78
CA LEU A 109 11.31 4.54 5.06
C LEU A 109 11.13 6.02 5.38
N TYR A 110 9.94 6.43 5.81
CA TYR A 110 9.70 7.78 6.30
C TYR A 110 10.23 7.88 7.74
N CYS A 111 11.55 7.92 7.87
CA CYS A 111 12.27 8.01 9.13
C CYS A 111 13.38 9.07 9.08
N GLU A 112 13.84 9.51 10.24
CA GLU A 112 14.85 10.58 10.35
C GLU A 112 16.16 10.21 9.65
N ARG A 113 16.55 8.94 9.70
CA ARG A 113 17.75 8.41 9.05
C ARG A 113 17.76 8.64 7.54
N LEU A 114 16.60 8.59 6.89
CA LEU A 114 16.45 8.77 5.45
C LEU A 114 15.99 10.17 5.04
N ARG A 115 15.75 11.09 5.99
CA ARG A 115 15.26 12.46 5.73
C ARG A 115 16.03 13.14 4.60
N LYS A 116 17.36 13.20 4.69
CA LYS A 116 18.20 13.89 3.69
C LYS A 116 18.02 13.37 2.26
N SER A 117 17.66 12.09 2.09
CA SER A 117 17.44 11.49 0.78
C SER A 117 16.02 11.68 0.27
N LEU A 118 15.03 11.75 1.16
CA LEU A 118 13.60 11.74 0.81
C LEU A 118 12.96 13.13 0.84
N GLU A 119 13.38 14.01 1.75
CA GLU A 119 12.80 15.34 1.94
C GLU A 119 12.76 16.17 0.65
N PRO A 120 13.84 16.24 -0.16
CA PRO A 120 13.81 17.03 -1.39
C PRO A 120 12.75 16.54 -2.38
N ILE A 121 12.49 15.23 -2.44
CA ILE A 121 11.52 14.64 -3.36
C ILE A 121 10.12 15.16 -3.00
N PHE A 122 9.70 14.97 -1.75
CA PHE A 122 8.35 15.32 -1.32
C PHE A 122 8.15 16.83 -1.14
N GLN A 123 9.18 17.56 -0.70
CA GLN A 123 9.13 19.01 -0.55
C GLN A 123 8.97 19.69 -1.91
N VAL A 124 9.79 19.34 -2.92
CA VAL A 124 9.76 20.00 -4.24
C VAL A 124 8.45 19.75 -4.96
N THR A 125 7.93 18.52 -4.92
CA THR A 125 6.65 18.18 -5.56
C THR A 125 5.50 18.93 -4.89
N THR A 126 5.42 18.90 -3.55
CA THR A 126 4.38 19.62 -2.79
C THR A 126 4.47 21.13 -3.00
N GLN A 127 5.67 21.70 -2.99
CA GLN A 127 5.89 23.14 -3.23
C GLN A 127 5.49 23.56 -4.65
N SER A 128 5.71 22.68 -5.64
CA SER A 128 5.30 22.95 -7.02
C SER A 128 3.78 22.98 -7.17
N VAL A 129 3.07 22.04 -6.52
CA VAL A 129 1.60 22.06 -6.45
C VAL A 129 1.10 23.29 -5.71
N ALA A 130 1.73 23.68 -4.59
CA ALA A 130 1.37 24.88 -3.84
C ALA A 130 1.39 26.14 -4.71
N LYS A 131 2.49 26.37 -5.46
CA LYS A 131 2.64 27.49 -6.40
C LYS A 131 1.63 27.48 -7.54
N GLU A 132 1.23 26.29 -7.99
CA GLU A 132 0.21 26.18 -9.03
C GLU A 132 -1.18 26.54 -8.49
N VAL A 133 -1.51 26.07 -7.29
CA VAL A 133 -2.78 26.38 -6.60
C VAL A 133 -2.94 27.87 -6.30
N GLU A 134 -1.86 28.63 -6.10
CA GLU A 134 -1.92 30.10 -5.96
C GLU A 134 -2.58 30.78 -7.16
N LYS A 135 -2.37 30.22 -8.36
CA LYS A 135 -2.93 30.74 -9.61
C LYS A 135 -4.41 30.40 -9.80
N TRP A 136 -4.97 29.51 -8.97
CA TRP A 136 -6.36 29.04 -9.11
C TRP A 136 -7.32 29.92 -8.31
N PRO A 137 -8.14 30.79 -8.96
CA PRO A 137 -8.91 31.81 -8.25
C PRO A 137 -9.93 31.26 -7.24
N LEU A 138 -10.45 30.05 -7.48
CA LEU A 138 -11.43 29.39 -6.62
C LEU A 138 -10.81 28.70 -5.39
N TYR A 139 -9.52 28.38 -5.45
CA TYR A 139 -8.89 27.44 -4.52
C TYR A 139 -7.73 28.05 -3.73
N ASN A 140 -7.10 29.11 -4.25
CA ASN A 140 -5.90 29.71 -3.66
C ASN A 140 -6.05 30.08 -2.18
N LYS A 141 -7.10 30.83 -1.82
CA LYS A 141 -7.37 31.29 -0.44
C LYS A 141 -7.55 30.15 0.55
N ARG A 142 -8.03 29.00 0.07
CA ARG A 142 -8.34 27.83 0.91
C ARG A 142 -7.15 26.89 1.08
N PHE A 143 -6.35 26.70 0.03
CA PHE A 143 -5.40 25.59 -0.06
C PHE A 143 -3.93 26.00 -0.21
N ALA A 144 -3.60 27.13 -0.85
CA ALA A 144 -2.20 27.46 -1.17
C ALA A 144 -1.32 27.54 0.09
N SER A 145 -1.73 28.30 1.10
CA SER A 145 -0.98 28.44 2.36
C SER A 145 -0.87 27.13 3.15
N LYS A 146 -1.87 26.25 3.05
CA LYS A 146 -1.83 24.92 3.67
C LYS A 146 -0.81 24.01 2.97
N LEU A 147 -0.76 24.06 1.64
CA LEU A 147 0.19 23.28 0.85
C LEU A 147 1.62 23.77 1.07
N HIS A 148 1.85 25.08 1.14
CA HIS A 148 3.16 25.62 1.52
C HIS A 148 3.59 25.14 2.91
N ARG A 149 2.70 25.18 3.90
CA ARG A 149 3.01 24.63 5.23
C ARG A 149 3.36 23.14 5.18
N ILE A 150 2.68 22.35 4.35
CA ILE A 150 3.01 20.92 4.16
C ILE A 150 4.38 20.79 3.49
N ALA A 151 4.68 21.58 2.46
CA ALA A 151 5.98 21.58 1.78
C ALA A 151 7.13 21.94 2.73
N ASP A 152 6.95 22.92 3.61
CA ASP A 152 7.97 23.36 4.55
C ASP A 152 8.25 22.35 5.68
N ASN A 153 7.31 21.40 5.92
CA ASN A 153 7.37 20.46 7.04
C ASN A 153 7.15 19.00 6.58
N THR A 154 7.52 18.67 5.33
CA THR A 154 7.03 17.44 4.69
C THR A 154 7.48 16.18 5.41
N MET A 155 8.78 16.04 5.70
CA MET A 155 9.28 14.86 6.41
C MET A 155 8.81 14.80 7.86
N ASP A 156 8.66 15.94 8.54
CA ASP A 156 8.11 15.95 9.91
C ASP A 156 6.69 15.39 9.94
N PHE A 157 5.87 15.75 8.95
CA PHE A 157 4.52 15.22 8.81
C PHE A 157 4.52 13.75 8.38
N LEU A 158 5.35 13.35 7.42
CA LEU A 158 5.43 11.94 7.01
C LEU A 158 5.87 11.04 8.18
N ILE A 159 6.97 11.37 8.86
CA ILE A 159 7.49 10.59 10.00
C ILE A 159 6.43 10.43 11.08
N LYS A 160 5.74 11.53 11.42
CA LYS A 160 4.69 11.52 12.44
C LYS A 160 3.45 10.74 12.01
N ASP A 161 3.03 10.87 10.75
CA ASP A 161 1.77 10.29 10.29
C ASP A 161 1.87 8.78 10.05
N VAL A 162 3.08 8.25 9.79
CA VAL A 162 3.33 6.80 9.66
C VAL A 162 3.81 6.13 10.94
N GLU A 163 3.97 6.90 12.02
CA GLU A 163 4.41 6.39 13.31
C GLU A 163 3.44 5.31 13.80
N ARG A 164 3.99 4.12 14.05
CA ARG A 164 3.21 2.97 14.48
C ARG A 164 2.77 3.15 15.93
N ASN A 165 1.48 3.01 16.17
CA ASN A 165 0.93 2.88 17.51
C ASN A 165 0.63 1.39 17.79
N ASP A 166 1.36 0.77 18.71
CA ASP A 166 1.22 -0.65 19.04
C ASP A 166 -0.16 -1.02 19.64
N ASP A 167 -0.90 -0.04 20.16
CA ASP A 167 -2.27 -0.24 20.69
C ASP A 167 -3.36 -0.24 19.58
N ASP A 168 -3.00 0.15 18.35
CA ASP A 168 -3.90 0.13 17.20
C ASP A 168 -3.82 -1.20 16.42
N PHE A 169 -4.77 -1.42 15.51
CA PHE A 169 -4.73 -2.56 14.60
C PHE A 169 -3.62 -2.35 13.55
N ASN A 170 -2.55 -3.13 13.66
CA ASN A 170 -1.39 -3.07 12.79
C ASN A 170 -1.25 -4.32 11.92
N VAL A 171 -0.72 -4.13 10.73
CA VAL A 171 -0.59 -5.13 9.67
C VAL A 171 0.72 -4.92 8.92
N LEU A 172 1.17 -5.90 8.15
CA LEU A 172 2.19 -5.64 7.13
C LEU A 172 1.50 -4.94 5.95
N ILE A 173 1.86 -3.69 5.72
CA ILE A 173 1.41 -2.92 4.55
C ILE A 173 2.33 -3.17 3.36
N HIS A 174 1.85 -2.92 2.14
CA HIS A 174 2.67 -2.83 0.93
C HIS A 174 3.60 -1.61 0.97
N GLY A 175 3.09 -0.45 1.39
CA GLY A 175 3.85 0.79 1.57
C GLY A 175 4.02 1.64 0.30
N ASP A 176 3.89 1.03 -0.88
CA ASP A 176 3.90 1.70 -2.19
C ASP A 176 2.72 1.24 -3.06
N LEU A 177 1.49 1.33 -2.54
CA LEU A 177 0.32 0.71 -3.16
C LEU A 177 -0.36 1.61 -4.20
N TRP A 178 0.34 1.86 -5.31
CA TRP A 178 -0.20 2.55 -6.49
C TRP A 178 -0.33 1.62 -7.69
N LEU A 179 -1.11 2.04 -8.68
CA LEU A 179 -1.45 1.23 -9.84
C LEU A 179 -0.27 0.63 -10.63
N ASN A 180 0.91 1.27 -10.63
CA ASN A 180 2.09 0.74 -11.33
C ASN A 180 2.73 -0.44 -10.58
N ASN A 181 2.31 -0.69 -9.35
CA ASN A 181 2.70 -1.84 -8.55
C ASN A 181 1.58 -2.90 -8.49
N MET A 182 0.67 -2.87 -9.49
CA MET A 182 -0.45 -3.80 -9.58
C MET A 182 -0.55 -4.39 -10.98
N MET A 183 -0.61 -5.72 -11.04
CA MET A 183 -0.90 -6.45 -12.26
C MET A 183 -2.26 -7.11 -12.15
N PHE A 184 -3.07 -7.00 -13.20
CA PHE A 184 -4.43 -7.53 -13.25
C PHE A 184 -4.55 -8.61 -14.31
N ARG A 185 -5.34 -9.64 -14.00
CA ARG A 185 -5.82 -10.62 -14.98
C ARG A 185 -7.28 -10.32 -15.30
N TYR A 186 -7.65 -10.49 -16.56
CA TYR A 186 -8.96 -10.16 -17.09
C TYR A 186 -9.70 -11.43 -17.52
N SER A 187 -11.03 -11.41 -17.42
CA SER A 187 -11.88 -12.45 -17.96
C SER A 187 -11.85 -12.40 -19.49
N ASP A 188 -11.72 -13.55 -20.15
CA ASP A 188 -11.77 -13.62 -21.61
C ASP A 188 -13.15 -13.19 -22.15
N ASP A 189 -14.22 -13.52 -21.41
CA ASP A 189 -15.60 -13.27 -21.83
C ASP A 189 -16.04 -11.82 -21.63
N THR A 190 -15.81 -11.27 -20.43
CA THR A 190 -16.32 -9.94 -20.05
C THR A 190 -15.30 -8.82 -20.20
N GLN A 191 -14.01 -9.16 -20.35
CA GLN A 191 -12.87 -8.24 -20.29
C GLN A 191 -12.77 -7.46 -18.97
N GLU A 192 -13.51 -7.86 -17.94
CA GLU A 192 -13.43 -7.29 -16.60
C GLU A 192 -12.24 -7.85 -15.84
N ALA A 193 -11.64 -7.05 -14.97
CA ALA A 193 -10.61 -7.53 -14.07
C ALA A 193 -11.19 -8.58 -13.11
N VAL A 194 -10.48 -9.71 -12.97
CA VAL A 194 -10.89 -10.84 -12.12
C VAL A 194 -9.88 -11.16 -11.02
N HIS A 195 -8.59 -10.82 -11.20
CA HIS A 195 -7.57 -10.99 -10.18
C HIS A 195 -6.56 -9.86 -10.20
N VAL A 196 -5.91 -9.65 -9.05
CA VAL A 196 -4.81 -8.72 -8.87
C VAL A 196 -3.61 -9.43 -8.22
N ARG A 197 -2.41 -8.98 -8.59
CA ARG A 197 -1.14 -9.27 -7.91
C ARG A 197 -0.44 -7.94 -7.65
N PHE A 198 0.05 -7.76 -6.44
CA PHE A 198 0.93 -6.65 -6.11
C PHE A 198 2.38 -7.05 -6.40
N VAL A 199 3.16 -6.07 -6.81
CA VAL A 199 4.60 -6.20 -7.10
C VAL A 199 5.35 -5.07 -6.41
N ASP A 200 6.67 -5.21 -6.26
CA ASP A 200 7.51 -4.18 -5.63
C ASP A 200 7.16 -3.90 -4.15
N TYR A 201 7.42 -4.91 -3.30
CA TYR A 201 7.22 -4.82 -1.84
C TYR A 201 8.38 -4.10 -1.13
N GLN A 202 9.11 -3.22 -1.81
CA GLN A 202 10.33 -2.61 -1.26
C GLN A 202 10.06 -1.65 -0.09
N LEU A 203 8.85 -1.09 0.02
CA LEU A 203 8.46 -0.15 1.09
C LEU A 203 7.64 -0.80 2.22
N CYS A 204 7.45 -2.12 2.20
CA CYS A 204 6.60 -2.80 3.17
C CYS A 204 7.14 -2.67 4.61
N HIS A 205 6.24 -2.41 5.55
CA HIS A 205 6.56 -2.37 6.97
C HIS A 205 5.30 -2.65 7.80
N PHE A 206 5.47 -2.97 9.08
CA PHE A 206 4.36 -3.30 9.96
C PHE A 206 3.81 -2.04 10.61
N THR A 207 2.61 -1.60 10.25
CA THR A 207 1.97 -0.36 10.73
C THR A 207 0.45 -0.37 10.49
N SER A 208 -0.21 0.77 10.68
CA SER A 208 -1.64 0.94 10.42
C SER A 208 -1.99 0.67 8.94
N PRO A 209 -3.08 -0.08 8.65
CA PRO A 209 -3.55 -0.31 7.28
C PRO A 209 -4.01 0.98 6.59
N ALA A 210 -4.26 2.04 7.35
CA ALA A 210 -4.67 3.33 6.81
C ALA A 210 -3.65 3.91 5.83
N GLN A 211 -2.37 3.54 5.95
CA GLN A 211 -1.32 4.02 5.05
C GLN A 211 -1.54 3.55 3.61
N ASP A 212 -1.71 2.24 3.41
CA ASP A 212 -1.96 1.68 2.07
C ASP A 212 -3.29 2.15 1.51
N LEU A 213 -4.34 2.24 2.34
CA LEU A 213 -5.64 2.73 1.92
C LEU A 213 -5.55 4.18 1.43
N GLN A 214 -4.91 5.07 2.19
CA GLN A 214 -4.73 6.46 1.79
C GLN A 214 -3.85 6.59 0.55
N TYR A 215 -2.78 5.80 0.46
CA TYR A 215 -1.93 5.79 -0.72
C TYR A 215 -2.75 5.41 -1.95
N PHE A 216 -3.42 4.26 -1.90
CA PHE A 216 -4.18 3.74 -3.03
C PHE A 216 -5.28 4.71 -3.47
N LEU A 217 -6.16 5.10 -2.54
CA LEU A 217 -7.34 5.91 -2.82
C LEU A 217 -6.98 7.23 -3.52
N HIS A 218 -5.86 7.85 -3.15
CA HIS A 218 -5.47 9.17 -3.66
C HIS A 218 -4.50 9.15 -4.84
N THR A 219 -4.11 7.97 -5.34
CA THR A 219 -3.13 7.86 -6.44
C THR A 219 -3.59 7.01 -7.62
N SER A 220 -4.57 6.12 -7.42
CA SER A 220 -4.86 5.05 -8.40
C SER A 220 -6.27 5.06 -9.00
N PRO A 221 -7.36 5.24 -8.22
CA PRO A 221 -8.70 5.35 -8.77
C PRO A 221 -8.87 6.59 -9.64
N THR A 222 -9.82 6.53 -10.59
CA THR A 222 -10.31 7.74 -11.24
C THR A 222 -11.01 8.66 -10.25
N ILE A 223 -11.07 9.96 -10.55
CA ILE A 223 -11.72 10.98 -9.69
C ILE A 223 -13.17 10.58 -9.33
N ASN A 224 -13.94 10.08 -10.30
CA ASN A 224 -15.32 9.63 -10.09
C ASN A 224 -15.44 8.45 -9.11
N ILE A 225 -14.41 7.61 -9.02
CA ILE A 225 -14.35 6.48 -8.09
C ILE A 225 -13.85 6.94 -6.72
N LEU A 226 -12.92 7.89 -6.67
CA LEU A 226 -12.46 8.52 -5.43
C LEU A 226 -13.62 9.21 -4.67
N GLU A 227 -14.58 9.82 -5.39
CA GLU A 227 -15.80 10.35 -4.76
C GLU A 227 -16.64 9.28 -4.04
N LYS A 228 -16.45 8.00 -4.40
CA LYS A 228 -17.09 6.83 -3.79
C LYS A 228 -16.15 6.06 -2.86
N HIS A 229 -15.09 6.69 -2.35
CA HIS A 229 -14.10 6.04 -1.49
C HIS A 229 -14.72 5.37 -0.25
N SER A 230 -15.84 5.87 0.29
CA SER A 230 -16.53 5.25 1.42
C SER A 230 -16.92 3.80 1.12
N SER A 231 -17.44 3.52 -0.08
CA SER A 231 -17.80 2.17 -0.50
C SER A 231 -16.58 1.26 -0.66
N LEU A 232 -15.43 1.80 -1.06
CA LEU A 232 -14.18 1.04 -1.14
C LEU A 232 -13.65 0.69 0.26
N VAL A 233 -13.71 1.63 1.20
CA VAL A 233 -13.32 1.40 2.60
C VAL A 233 -14.25 0.41 3.28
N GLU A 234 -15.56 0.45 2.97
CA GLU A 234 -16.55 -0.53 3.44
C GLU A 234 -16.25 -1.93 2.90
N GLU A 235 -15.93 -2.07 1.61
CA GLU A 235 -15.57 -3.37 1.03
C GLU A 235 -14.27 -3.93 1.62
N TYR A 236 -13.26 -3.07 1.81
CA TYR A 236 -12.03 -3.44 2.53
C TYR A 236 -12.35 -3.92 3.95
N HIS A 237 -13.14 -3.17 4.70
CA HIS A 237 -13.48 -3.50 6.09
C HIS A 237 -14.27 -4.81 6.20
N LYS A 238 -15.27 -4.99 5.33
CA LYS A 238 -16.05 -6.23 5.24
C LYS A 238 -15.16 -7.42 4.93
N THR A 239 -14.25 -7.30 3.97
CA THR A 239 -13.32 -8.39 3.62
C THR A 239 -12.35 -8.67 4.76
N LEU A 240 -11.80 -7.63 5.40
CA LEU A 240 -10.91 -7.76 6.55
C LEU A 240 -11.59 -8.53 7.69
N GLN A 241 -12.83 -8.16 8.02
CA GLN A 241 -13.63 -8.83 9.04
C GLN A 241 -13.87 -10.30 8.67
N GLY A 242 -14.32 -10.57 7.44
CA GLY A 242 -14.58 -11.92 6.96
C GLY A 242 -13.34 -12.81 7.00
N THR A 243 -12.18 -12.30 6.55
CA THR A 243 -10.92 -13.03 6.60
C THR A 243 -10.43 -13.26 8.03
N LEU A 244 -10.55 -12.27 8.93
CA LEU A 244 -10.21 -12.46 10.34
C LEU A 244 -11.11 -13.49 11.03
N THR A 245 -12.42 -13.47 10.75
CA THR A 245 -13.37 -14.49 11.24
C THR A 245 -13.01 -15.88 10.71
N LEU A 246 -12.72 -16.01 9.42
CA LEU A 246 -12.28 -17.28 8.83
C LEU A 246 -11.03 -17.83 9.52
N LEU A 247 -10.08 -16.96 9.86
CA LEU A 247 -8.85 -17.33 10.56
C LEU A 247 -9.05 -17.56 12.07
N GLY A 248 -10.25 -17.37 12.62
CA GLY A 248 -10.55 -17.53 14.05
C GLY A 248 -10.11 -16.35 14.93
N HIS A 249 -9.91 -15.17 14.35
CA HIS A 249 -9.35 -13.98 14.99
C HIS A 249 -10.22 -12.72 14.80
N GLU A 250 -11.55 -12.87 14.76
CA GLU A 250 -12.50 -11.76 14.55
C GLU A 250 -12.35 -10.60 15.53
N TYR A 251 -11.91 -10.89 16.77
CA TYR A 251 -11.70 -9.91 17.83
C TYR A 251 -10.63 -8.87 17.52
N LEU A 252 -9.75 -9.13 16.53
CA LEU A 252 -8.75 -8.18 16.06
C LEU A 252 -9.34 -7.10 15.17
N CYS A 253 -10.50 -7.34 14.56
CA CYS A 253 -11.05 -6.44 13.56
C CYS A 253 -11.42 -5.09 14.21
N PRO A 254 -10.84 -3.96 13.76
CA PRO A 254 -11.28 -2.66 14.23
C PRO A 254 -12.71 -2.40 13.77
N SER A 255 -13.47 -1.58 14.49
CA SER A 255 -14.74 -1.09 13.97
C SER A 255 -14.51 -0.18 12.76
N LEU A 256 -15.47 -0.12 11.84
CA LEU A 256 -15.40 0.77 10.68
C LEU A 256 -15.13 2.23 11.09
N GLN A 257 -15.76 2.66 12.19
CA GLN A 257 -15.53 4.00 12.75
C GLN A 257 -14.08 4.21 13.23
N LYS A 258 -13.46 3.20 13.86
CA LYS A 258 -12.05 3.27 14.27
C LYS A 258 -11.14 3.34 13.04
N LEU A 259 -11.42 2.54 12.00
CA LEU A 259 -10.67 2.57 10.74
C LEU A 259 -10.77 3.95 10.06
N GLN A 260 -11.97 4.52 9.96
CA GLN A 260 -12.20 5.87 9.41
C GLN A 260 -11.41 6.93 10.17
N LYS A 261 -11.40 6.89 11.51
CA LYS A 261 -10.57 7.80 12.31
C LYS A 261 -9.08 7.67 12.02
N GLN A 262 -8.58 6.46 11.75
CA GLN A 262 -7.17 6.25 11.38
C GLN A 262 -6.89 6.79 9.97
N LEU A 263 -7.81 6.62 9.01
CA LEU A 263 -7.73 7.25 7.70
C LEU A 263 -7.67 8.79 7.83
N ASP A 264 -8.58 9.39 8.59
CA ASP A 264 -8.63 10.85 8.76
C ASP A 264 -7.34 11.44 9.34
N LYS A 265 -6.72 10.74 10.32
CA LYS A 265 -5.42 11.14 10.88
C LYS A 265 -4.32 11.19 9.82
N MET A 266 -4.39 10.32 8.82
CA MET A 266 -3.43 10.22 7.71
C MET A 266 -3.75 11.14 6.52
N GLY A 267 -4.70 12.07 6.65
CA GLY A 267 -5.08 12.96 5.55
C GLY A 267 -3.93 13.83 5.00
N ARG A 268 -2.94 14.19 5.84
CA ARG A 268 -1.74 14.91 5.38
C ARG A 268 -0.81 14.00 4.56
N PHE A 269 -0.58 12.77 5.03
CA PHE A 269 0.13 11.74 4.27
C PHE A 269 -0.49 11.57 2.87
N ALA A 270 -1.82 11.44 2.79
CA ALA A 270 -2.55 11.34 1.53
C ALA A 270 -2.27 12.51 0.58
N VAL A 271 -2.28 13.75 1.08
CA VAL A 271 -1.97 14.95 0.28
C VAL A 271 -0.53 14.93 -0.24
N ILE A 272 0.44 14.55 0.60
CA ILE A 272 1.85 14.48 0.20
C ILE A 272 2.08 13.41 -0.88
N MET A 273 1.47 12.24 -0.72
CA MET A 273 1.52 11.17 -1.71
C MET A 273 0.86 11.60 -3.02
N ALA A 274 -0.33 12.21 -2.97
CA ALA A 274 -1.01 12.71 -4.16
C ALA A 274 -0.17 13.74 -4.92
N CYS A 275 0.47 14.70 -4.21
CA CYS A 275 1.34 15.69 -4.82
C CYS A 275 2.58 15.10 -5.49
N SER A 276 3.04 13.94 -5.03
CA SER A 276 4.32 13.34 -5.47
C SER A 276 4.14 12.24 -6.50
N VAL A 277 3.06 11.47 -6.41
CA VAL A 277 2.81 10.29 -7.24
C VAL A 277 1.98 10.64 -8.46
N LEU A 278 0.92 11.45 -8.33
CA LEU A 278 0.06 11.79 -9.48
C LEU A 278 0.82 12.44 -10.65
N PRO A 279 1.84 13.30 -10.45
CA PRO A 279 2.64 13.81 -11.56
C PRO A 279 3.43 12.75 -12.34
N LEU A 280 3.65 11.56 -11.77
CA LEU A 280 4.30 10.43 -12.45
C LEU A 280 3.28 9.55 -13.20
N VAL A 281 2.00 9.66 -12.84
CA VAL A 281 0.88 8.91 -13.42
C VAL A 281 0.30 9.65 -14.63
N LEU A 282 0.09 10.96 -14.49
CA LEU A 282 -0.60 11.85 -15.44
C LEU A 282 0.30 12.31 -16.59
#